data_AF-A0A7S2FR23-F1
#
_entry.id   AF-A0A7S2FR23-F1
#
_cell.length_a   1.000
_cell.length_b   1.000
_cell.length_c   1.000
_cell.angle_alpha   90.00
_cell.angle_beta   90.00
_cell.angle_gamma   90.00
#
_symmetry.space_group_name_H-M   'P 1'
#
loop_
_entity.id
_entity.type
_entity.pdbx_description
1 polymer ?
#
loop_
_entity_poly.entity_id
_entity_poly.type
_entity_poly.pdbx_seq_one_letter_code
_entity_poly.pdbx_strand_id
1 'polypeptide(L)'
;MPLEELQEQWTAAGLPEEELAESSERVFATLKKLLVWSNIDLPLLQDECRRADLPIDADGAKGQTDEQLRSSLMTQLRVVRFRKLYEARGLPVEKLGALKTWDVVASTERFKAMNDEELRVAYEGKQKFLPPNTPRESLLRFLTDVAVWDVLSTENLLEVAK
;
A
#
# COMPACT_ATOMS: atom_id res chain seq x y z
N MET A 1 -1.58 -6.61 26.01
CA MET A 1 -2.42 -6.32 24.84
C MET A 1 -2.99 -7.65 24.37
N PRO A 2 -4.30 -7.88 24.48
CA PRO A 2 -4.97 -9.06 23.93
C PRO A 2 -4.78 -9.15 22.41
N LEU A 3 -4.88 -10.36 21.85
CA LEU A 3 -4.68 -10.61 20.43
C LEU A 3 -5.66 -9.81 19.56
N GLU A 4 -6.92 -9.69 19.99
CA GLU A 4 -7.96 -8.94 19.28
C GLU A 4 -7.58 -7.45 19.08
N GLU A 5 -7.04 -6.80 20.11
CA GLU A 5 -6.55 -5.41 20.01
C GLU A 5 -5.36 -5.28 19.04
N LEU A 6 -4.49 -6.30 18.97
CA LEU A 6 -3.39 -6.32 18.00
C LEU A 6 -3.90 -6.44 16.58
N GLN A 7 -4.91 -7.28 16.34
CA GLN A 7 -5.53 -7.44 15.03
C GLN A 7 -6.22 -6.15 14.58
N GLU A 8 -6.95 -5.49 15.46
CA GLU A 8 -7.61 -4.22 15.15
C GLU A 8 -6.59 -3.13 14.78
N GLN A 9 -5.51 -2.98 15.55
CA GLN A 9 -4.44 -2.03 15.24
C GLN A 9 -3.69 -2.39 13.95
N TRP A 10 -3.52 -3.68 13.66
CA TRP A 10 -2.91 -4.17 12.44
C TRP A 10 -3.72 -3.80 11.19
N THR A 11 -5.03 -4.06 11.24
CA THR A 11 -5.97 -3.72 10.17
C THR A 11 -6.10 -2.21 10.00
N ALA A 12 -6.20 -1.46 11.11
CA ALA A 12 -6.25 0.00 11.08
C ALA A 12 -4.97 0.62 10.48
N ALA A 13 -3.83 -0.04 10.64
CA ALA A 13 -2.56 0.37 10.03
C ALA A 13 -2.45 0.01 8.54
N GLY A 14 -3.41 -0.73 7.98
CA GLY A 14 -3.46 -1.13 6.56
C GLY A 14 -2.38 -2.15 6.19
N LEU A 15 -2.01 -3.02 7.13
CA LEU A 15 -0.89 -3.95 6.97
C LEU A 15 -1.34 -5.32 6.40
N PRO A 16 -0.43 -6.08 5.77
CA PRO A 16 -0.76 -7.39 5.20
C PRO A 16 -1.18 -8.40 6.28
N GLU A 17 -2.34 -9.03 6.15
CA GLU A 17 -2.87 -10.02 7.11
C GLU A 17 -2.01 -11.29 7.22
N GLU A 18 -1.16 -11.59 6.22
CA GLU A 18 -0.33 -12.79 6.20
C GLU A 18 0.71 -12.79 7.33
N GLU A 19 1.21 -11.62 7.75
CA GLU A 19 2.18 -11.51 8.83
C GLU A 19 1.52 -11.65 10.22
N LEU A 20 0.22 -11.39 10.30
CA LEU A 20 -0.58 -11.56 11.51
C LEU A 20 -0.67 -13.05 11.92
N ALA A 21 -0.56 -13.95 10.94
CA ALA A 21 -0.63 -15.40 11.14
C ALA A 21 0.70 -16.02 11.62
N GLU A 22 1.83 -15.33 11.54
CA GLU A 22 3.14 -15.92 11.85
C GLU A 22 3.47 -15.93 13.35
N SER A 23 3.37 -14.79 14.05
CA SER A 23 3.72 -14.69 15.47
C SER A 23 3.25 -13.37 16.08
N SER A 24 2.57 -13.45 17.23
CA SER A 24 2.15 -12.28 18.01
C SER A 24 3.32 -11.40 18.46
N GLU A 25 4.50 -11.97 18.72
CA GLU A 25 5.71 -11.21 19.08
C GLU A 25 6.22 -10.37 17.91
N ARG A 26 6.22 -10.93 16.69
CA ARG A 26 6.61 -10.20 15.47
C ARG A 26 5.62 -9.08 15.15
N VAL A 27 4.32 -9.39 15.23
CA VAL A 27 3.23 -8.42 15.07
C VAL A 27 3.41 -7.26 16.05
N PHE A 28 3.63 -7.56 17.33
CA PHE A 28 3.86 -6.55 18.35
C PHE A 28 5.12 -5.72 18.09
N ALA A 29 6.23 -6.35 17.70
CA ALA A 29 7.46 -5.64 17.36
C ALA A 29 7.27 -4.70 16.16
N THR A 30 6.51 -5.13 15.15
CA THR A 30 6.15 -4.33 13.99
C THR A 30 5.26 -3.15 14.38
N LEU A 31 4.18 -3.37 15.14
CA LEU A 31 3.30 -2.30 15.61
C LEU A 31 4.06 -1.29 16.50
N LYS A 32 4.93 -1.76 17.38
CA LYS A 32 5.80 -0.89 18.18
C LYS A 32 6.70 -0.04 17.29
N LYS A 33 7.26 -0.61 16.22
CA LYS A 33 8.09 0.14 15.27
C LYS A 33 7.28 1.21 14.53
N LEU A 34 6.06 0.89 14.10
CA LEU A 34 5.16 1.86 13.46
C LEU A 34 4.77 2.99 14.42
N LEU A 35 4.52 2.66 15.69
CA LEU A 35 4.21 3.64 16.72
C LEU A 35 5.42 4.55 17.03
N VAL A 36 6.63 4.01 17.03
CA VAL A 36 7.84 4.82 17.14
C VAL A 36 7.91 5.78 15.96
N TRP A 37 7.77 5.30 14.73
CA TRP A 37 7.77 6.16 13.54
C TRP A 37 6.68 7.24 13.56
N SER A 38 5.51 6.95 14.12
CA SER A 38 4.42 7.94 14.26
C SER A 38 4.67 8.98 15.34
N ASN A 39 5.63 8.79 16.25
CA ASN A 39 5.91 9.70 17.37
C ASN A 39 7.30 10.35 17.33
N ILE A 40 8.26 9.87 16.53
CA ILE A 40 9.58 10.50 16.40
C ILE A 40 9.52 11.81 15.60
N ASP A 41 10.48 12.69 15.80
CA ASP A 41 10.54 13.94 15.03
C ASP A 41 10.86 13.69 13.55
N LEU A 42 10.45 14.64 12.70
CA LEU A 42 10.64 14.57 11.26
C LEU A 42 12.10 14.32 10.83
N PRO A 43 13.12 14.95 11.45
CA PRO A 43 14.52 14.67 11.10
C PRO A 43 14.94 13.22 11.39
N LEU A 44 14.44 12.64 12.49
CA LEU A 44 14.70 11.24 12.85
C LEU A 44 13.96 10.28 11.91
N LEU A 45 12.75 10.65 11.48
CA LEU A 45 12.02 9.88 10.48
C LEU A 45 12.75 9.89 9.12
N GLN A 46 13.31 11.03 8.73
CA GLN A 46 14.17 11.13 7.55
C GLN A 46 15.45 10.30 7.69
N ASP A 47 16.06 10.26 8.88
CA ASP A 47 17.20 9.36 9.13
C ASP A 47 16.81 7.89 8.95
N GLU A 48 15.65 7.47 9.46
CA GLU A 48 15.13 6.11 9.27
C GLU A 48 14.87 5.80 7.79
N CYS A 49 14.31 6.74 7.03
CA CYS A 49 14.16 6.60 5.58
C CYS A 49 15.52 6.46 4.87
N ARG A 50 16.51 7.29 5.21
CA ARG A 50 17.88 7.17 4.67
C ARG A 50 18.52 5.82 4.99
N ARG A 51 18.32 5.30 6.20
CA ARG A 51 18.79 3.94 6.58
C ARG A 51 18.11 2.82 5.82
N ALA A 52 16.88 3.05 5.37
CA ALA A 52 16.12 2.12 4.54
C ALA A 52 16.38 2.28 3.03
N ASP A 53 17.37 3.11 2.65
CA ASP A 53 17.71 3.43 1.26
C ASP A 53 16.52 4.00 0.45
N LEU A 54 15.64 4.74 1.13
CA LEU A 54 14.50 5.38 0.51
C LEU A 54 14.92 6.72 -0.13
N PRO A 55 14.50 7.00 -1.38
CA PRO A 55 14.69 8.30 -1.97
C PRO A 55 13.81 9.32 -1.23
N ILE A 56 14.44 10.09 -0.35
CA ILE A 56 13.83 11.28 0.23
C ILE A 56 13.99 12.37 -0.81
N ASP A 57 12.96 12.58 -1.64
CA ASP A 57 12.96 13.68 -2.61
C ASP A 57 13.12 15.01 -1.88
N ALA A 58 14.35 15.52 -1.87
CA ALA A 58 14.67 16.84 -1.34
C ALA A 58 13.93 17.96 -2.12
N ASP A 59 13.55 17.69 -3.37
CA ASP A 59 12.79 18.61 -4.22
C ASP A 59 11.26 18.48 -4.06
N GLY A 60 10.74 17.32 -3.62
CA GLY A 60 9.31 17.12 -3.34
C GLY A 60 8.83 17.85 -2.09
N ALA A 61 9.75 18.29 -1.23
CA ALA A 61 9.48 19.10 -0.05
C ALA A 61 9.12 20.56 -0.36
N LYS A 62 9.32 21.04 -1.61
CA LYS A 62 8.92 22.40 -1.99
C LYS A 62 7.40 22.53 -2.06
N GLY A 63 6.80 22.99 -0.97
CA GLY A 63 5.37 23.27 -0.86
C GLY A 63 4.56 22.23 -0.08
N GLN A 64 5.20 21.18 0.44
CA GLN A 64 4.56 20.25 1.37
C GLN A 64 4.64 20.77 2.80
N THR A 65 3.58 20.56 3.57
CA THR A 65 3.63 20.77 5.03
C THR A 65 4.41 19.64 5.69
N ASP A 66 4.95 19.89 6.88
CA ASP A 66 5.63 18.88 7.70
C ASP A 66 4.76 17.62 7.90
N GLU A 67 3.45 17.81 8.04
CA GLU A 67 2.47 16.72 8.18
C GLU A 67 2.34 15.86 6.91
N GLN A 68 2.31 16.50 5.73
CA GLN A 68 2.27 15.80 4.44
C GLN A 68 3.57 15.03 4.20
N LEU A 69 4.71 15.65 4.49
CA LEU A 69 6.01 15.00 4.35
C LEU A 69 6.11 13.81 5.31
N ARG A 70 5.68 13.96 6.56
CA ARG A 70 5.63 12.88 7.54
C ARG A 70 4.79 11.70 7.06
N SER A 71 3.57 11.97 6.60
CA SER A 71 2.65 10.94 6.10
C SER A 71 3.26 10.17 4.91
N SER A 72 3.89 10.89 3.97
CA SER A 72 4.62 10.31 2.84
C SER A 72 5.76 9.39 3.30
N LEU A 73 6.64 9.87 4.17
CA LEU A 73 7.78 9.09 4.68
C LEU A 73 7.32 7.83 5.44
N MET A 74 6.28 7.95 6.27
CA MET A 74 5.68 6.81 6.97
C MET A 74 5.14 5.77 6.00
N THR A 75 4.45 6.23 4.94
CA THR A 75 3.92 5.35 3.89
C THR A 75 5.05 4.61 3.19
N GLN A 76 6.13 5.31 2.84
CA GLN A 76 7.28 4.71 2.20
C GLN A 76 7.96 3.65 3.08
N LEU A 77 8.15 3.94 4.37
CA LEU A 77 8.74 3.00 5.33
C LEU A 77 7.90 1.74 5.51
N ARG A 78 6.56 1.86 5.54
CA ARG A 78 5.65 0.71 5.57
C ARG A 78 5.83 -0.15 4.33
N VAL A 79 5.76 0.46 3.15
CA VAL A 79 5.84 -0.30 1.90
C VAL A 79 7.19 -0.98 1.73
N VAL A 80 8.31 -0.33 2.04
CA VAL A 80 9.63 -0.98 1.99
C VAL A 80 9.73 -2.13 2.98
N ARG A 81 9.20 -1.97 4.20
CA ARG A 81 9.19 -3.04 5.20
C ARG A 81 8.45 -4.28 4.71
N PHE A 82 7.28 -4.10 4.09
CA PHE A 82 6.45 -5.20 3.60
C PHE A 82 6.64 -5.47 2.10
N ARG A 83 7.72 -4.97 1.50
CA ARG A 83 7.99 -5.08 0.07
C ARG A 83 7.84 -6.50 -0.45
N LYS A 84 8.43 -7.48 0.24
CA LYS A 84 8.35 -8.89 -0.15
C LYS A 84 6.93 -9.44 -0.14
N LEU A 85 6.10 -9.00 0.81
CA LEU A 85 4.69 -9.42 0.90
C LEU A 85 3.86 -8.79 -0.23
N TYR A 86 4.08 -7.51 -0.51
CA TYR A 86 3.41 -6.84 -1.63
C TYR A 86 3.86 -7.41 -2.98
N GLU A 87 5.14 -7.71 -3.17
CA GLU A 87 5.64 -8.40 -4.37
C GLU A 87 5.06 -9.81 -4.51
N ALA A 88 4.92 -10.57 -3.41
CA ALA A 88 4.26 -11.87 -3.43
C ALA A 88 2.77 -11.80 -3.79
N ARG A 89 2.12 -10.66 -3.50
CA ARG A 89 0.74 -10.34 -3.93
C ARG A 89 0.67 -9.85 -5.38
N GLY A 90 1.79 -9.81 -6.11
CA GLY A 90 1.85 -9.39 -7.50
C GLY A 90 2.02 -7.88 -7.71
N LEU A 91 2.29 -7.11 -6.66
CA LEU A 91 2.53 -5.67 -6.75
C LEU A 91 4.01 -5.40 -7.03
N PRO A 92 4.39 -4.82 -8.20
CA PRO A 92 5.78 -4.57 -8.53
C PRO A 92 6.30 -3.32 -7.80
N VAL A 93 6.58 -3.44 -6.50
CA VAL A 93 6.96 -2.33 -5.60
C VAL A 93 8.15 -1.52 -6.14
N GLU A 94 9.15 -2.19 -6.70
CA GLU A 94 10.32 -1.51 -7.29
C GLU A 94 9.99 -0.63 -8.48
N LYS A 95 9.01 -1.04 -9.29
CA LYS A 95 8.63 -0.31 -10.50
C LYS A 95 7.65 0.80 -10.16
N LEU A 96 6.69 0.52 -9.28
CA LEU A 96 5.68 1.48 -8.86
C LEU A 96 6.27 2.55 -7.93
N GLY A 97 7.27 2.20 -7.12
CA GLY A 97 7.67 3.01 -5.99
C GLY A 97 6.67 2.92 -4.82
N ALA A 98 7.11 3.38 -3.66
CA ALA A 98 6.45 3.06 -2.41
C ALA A 98 5.08 3.76 -2.23
N LEU A 99 4.95 5.04 -2.60
CA LEU A 99 3.68 5.78 -2.47
C LEU A 99 2.58 5.22 -3.38
N LYS A 100 2.92 4.98 -4.64
CA LYS A 100 2.01 4.40 -5.63
C LYS A 100 1.60 2.97 -5.27
N THR A 101 2.54 2.17 -4.76
CA THR A 101 2.21 0.85 -4.22
C THR A 101 1.17 0.96 -3.11
N TRP A 102 1.30 1.93 -2.21
CA TRP A 102 0.32 2.16 -1.16
C TRP A 102 -1.07 2.52 -1.71
N ASP A 103 -1.15 3.35 -2.75
CA ASP A 103 -2.42 3.68 -3.41
C ASP A 103 -3.10 2.45 -4.02
N VAL A 104 -2.31 1.55 -4.65
CA VAL A 104 -2.82 0.28 -5.17
C VAL A 104 -3.28 -0.63 -4.05
N VAL A 105 -2.53 -0.71 -2.95
CA VAL A 105 -2.92 -1.50 -1.76
C VAL A 105 -4.23 -0.97 -1.18
N ALA A 106 -4.37 0.34 -0.99
CA ALA A 106 -5.59 0.97 -0.48
C ALA A 106 -6.79 0.71 -1.41
N SER A 107 -6.57 0.76 -2.73
CA SER A 107 -7.59 0.42 -3.72
C SER A 107 -7.99 -1.05 -3.64
N THR A 108 -7.03 -1.95 -3.47
CA THR A 108 -7.24 -3.39 -3.36
C THR A 108 -8.01 -3.76 -2.10
N GLU A 109 -7.67 -3.17 -0.96
CA GLU A 109 -8.39 -3.39 0.30
C GLU A 109 -9.82 -2.84 0.21
N ARG A 110 -10.02 -1.71 -0.49
CA ARG A 110 -11.37 -1.20 -0.78
C ARG A 110 -12.18 -2.20 -1.62
N PHE A 111 -11.58 -2.83 -2.64
CA PHE A 111 -12.25 -3.87 -3.42
C PHE A 111 -12.58 -5.11 -2.56
N LYS A 112 -11.68 -5.54 -1.68
CA LYS A 112 -11.94 -6.66 -0.76
C LYS A 112 -13.10 -6.38 0.20
N ALA A 113 -13.32 -5.12 0.58
CA ALA A 113 -14.44 -4.73 1.44
C ALA A 113 -15.79 -4.64 0.70
N MET A 114 -15.78 -4.51 -0.63
CA MET A 114 -17.01 -4.45 -1.44
C MET A 114 -17.76 -5.77 -1.46
N ASN A 115 -19.08 -5.75 -1.49
CA ASN A 115 -19.86 -6.97 -1.74
C ASN A 115 -19.75 -7.42 -3.20
N ASP A 116 -20.26 -8.61 -3.53
CA ASP A 116 -20.12 -9.19 -4.87
C ASP A 116 -20.79 -8.36 -5.97
N GLU A 117 -21.89 -7.67 -5.65
CA GLU A 117 -22.59 -6.81 -6.61
C GLU A 117 -21.80 -5.53 -6.89
N GLU A 118 -21.29 -4.89 -5.84
CA GLU A 118 -20.41 -3.71 -5.94
C GLU A 118 -19.13 -4.01 -6.73
N LEU A 119 -18.53 -5.19 -6.53
CA LEU A 119 -17.37 -5.63 -7.30
C LEU A 119 -17.68 -5.81 -8.78
N ARG A 120 -18.85 -6.35 -9.12
CA ARG A 120 -19.28 -6.48 -10.52
C ARG A 120 -19.47 -5.11 -11.16
N VAL A 121 -20.14 -4.19 -10.47
CA VAL A 121 -20.31 -2.81 -10.95
C VAL A 121 -18.96 -2.12 -11.15
N ALA A 122 -18.03 -2.27 -10.20
CA ALA A 122 -16.68 -1.70 -10.31
C ALA A 122 -15.91 -2.28 -11.51
N TYR A 123 -16.06 -3.59 -11.76
CA TYR A 123 -15.47 -4.27 -12.91
C TYR A 123 -16.08 -3.79 -14.23
N GLU A 124 -17.41 -3.73 -14.34
CA GLU A 124 -18.11 -3.28 -15.54
C GLU A 124 -17.81 -1.82 -15.88
N GLY A 125 -17.59 -0.99 -14.86
CA GLY A 125 -17.14 0.39 -15.06
C GLY A 125 -15.75 0.51 -15.70
N LYS A 126 -14.91 -0.54 -15.59
CA LYS A 126 -13.54 -0.58 -16.15
C LYS A 126 -13.44 -1.43 -17.42
N GLN A 127 -14.32 -2.41 -17.62
CA GLN A 127 -14.32 -3.30 -18.78
C GLN A 127 -15.74 -3.63 -19.26
N LYS A 128 -15.93 -3.74 -20.58
CA LYS A 128 -17.26 -3.94 -21.21
C LYS A 128 -17.85 -5.35 -21.12
N PHE A 129 -17.11 -6.35 -20.63
CA PHE A 129 -17.61 -7.73 -20.60
C PHE A 129 -17.13 -8.50 -19.38
N LEU A 130 -18.08 -8.95 -18.56
CA LEU A 130 -17.86 -9.86 -17.46
C LEU A 130 -18.54 -11.21 -17.75
N PRO A 131 -17.81 -12.34 -17.74
CA PRO A 131 -18.43 -13.65 -17.86
C PRO A 131 -19.40 -13.90 -16.69
N PRO A 132 -20.60 -14.45 -16.95
CA PRO A 132 -21.51 -14.85 -15.88
C PRO A 132 -20.84 -15.89 -14.98
N ASN A 133 -21.08 -15.80 -13.66
CA ASN A 133 -20.46 -16.64 -12.63
C ASN A 133 -18.94 -16.49 -12.47
N THR A 134 -18.35 -15.35 -12.83
CA THR A 134 -16.95 -15.06 -12.49
C THR A 134 -16.79 -15.06 -10.95
N PRO A 135 -15.86 -15.87 -10.40
CA PRO A 135 -15.65 -15.93 -8.96
C PRO A 135 -15.05 -14.62 -8.44
N ARG A 136 -15.37 -14.29 -7.18
CA ARG A 136 -14.92 -13.07 -6.50
C ARG A 136 -13.41 -12.88 -6.55
N GLU A 137 -12.64 -13.95 -6.37
CA GLU A 137 -11.17 -13.90 -6.40
C GLU A 137 -10.63 -13.45 -7.76
N SER A 138 -11.26 -13.89 -8.86
CA SER A 138 -10.89 -13.46 -10.21
C SER A 138 -11.22 -11.98 -10.45
N LEU A 139 -12.35 -11.49 -9.93
CA LEU A 139 -12.72 -10.08 -9.99
C LEU A 139 -11.71 -9.21 -9.24
N LEU A 140 -11.36 -9.61 -8.01
CA LEU A 140 -10.38 -8.91 -7.18
C LEU A 140 -9.00 -8.87 -7.84
N ARG A 141 -8.55 -10.01 -8.37
CA ARG A 141 -7.28 -10.09 -9.09
C ARG A 141 -7.27 -9.13 -10.28
N PHE A 142 -8.33 -9.16 -11.10
CA PHE A 142 -8.41 -8.29 -12.27
C PHE A 142 -8.45 -6.81 -11.90
N LEU A 143 -9.27 -6.41 -10.92
CA LEU A 143 -9.34 -5.03 -10.47
C LEU A 143 -8.02 -4.55 -9.85
N THR A 144 -7.29 -5.44 -9.18
CA THR A 144 -5.93 -5.17 -8.68
C THR A 144 -4.96 -4.96 -9.84
N ASP A 145 -4.97 -5.85 -10.84
CA ASP A 145 -4.15 -5.71 -12.04
C ASP A 145 -4.45 -4.39 -12.76
N VAL A 146 -5.73 -4.04 -12.94
CA VAL A 146 -6.15 -2.76 -13.54
C VAL A 146 -5.64 -1.58 -12.71
N ALA A 147 -5.72 -1.63 -11.38
CA ALA A 147 -5.18 -0.57 -10.53
C ALA A 147 -3.66 -0.42 -10.67
N VAL A 148 -2.92 -1.53 -10.76
CA VAL A 148 -1.48 -1.51 -11.08
C VAL A 148 -1.23 -0.86 -12.44
N TRP A 149 -1.98 -1.25 -13.46
CA TRP A 149 -1.86 -0.69 -14.82
C TRP A 149 -2.24 0.78 -14.90
N ASP A 150 -3.28 1.23 -14.20
CA ASP A 150 -3.69 2.64 -14.14
C ASP A 150 -2.53 3.47 -13.59
N VAL A 151 -1.84 2.98 -12.56
CA VAL A 151 -0.70 3.67 -11.94
C VAL A 151 0.56 3.60 -12.81
N LEU A 152 0.87 2.47 -13.45
CA LEU A 152 2.03 2.33 -14.35
C LEU A 152 1.85 3.08 -15.69
N SER A 153 0.63 3.11 -16.24
CA SER A 153 0.36 3.76 -17.53
C SER A 153 0.54 5.28 -17.46
N THR A 154 0.39 5.88 -16.27
CA THR A 154 0.72 7.30 -16.07
C THR A 154 2.22 7.60 -16.22
N GLU A 155 3.11 6.63 -15.98
CA GLU A 155 4.55 6.79 -16.23
C GLU A 155 4.90 6.62 -17.71
N ASN A 156 4.32 5.62 -18.38
CA ASN A 156 4.56 5.41 -19.81
C ASN A 156 4.11 6.62 -20.65
N LEU A 157 3.02 7.31 -20.27
CA LEU A 157 2.58 8.51 -20.98
C LEU A 157 3.50 9.73 -20.79
N LEU A 158 4.28 9.79 -19.71
CA LEU A 158 5.25 10.85 -19.48
C LEU A 158 6.59 10.59 -20.19
N GLU A 159 6.93 9.33 -20.49
CA GLU A 159 8.13 8.99 -21.26
C GLU A 159 7.95 9.15 -22.78
N VAL A 160 6.73 9.01 -23.34
CA VAL A 160 6.48 9.22 -24.79
C VAL A 160 6.31 10.70 -25.17
N ALA A 161 6.30 11.62 -24.19
CA ALA A 161 6.14 13.05 -24.41
C ALA A 161 7.45 13.87 -24.39
N LYS A 162 8.61 13.20 -24.51
CA LYS A 162 9.94 13.82 -24.70
C LYS A 162 10.53 13.46 -26.05
#